data_AF-A0A0R3UDI3-F1
#
_entry.id   AF-A0A0R3UDI3-F1
#
_cell.length_a   1.000
_cell.length_b   1.000
_cell.length_c   1.000
_cell.angle_alpha   90.00
_cell.angle_beta   90.00
_cell.angle_gamma   90.00
#
_symmetry.space_group_name_H-M   'P 1'
#
loop_
_entity.id
_entity.type
_entity.pdbx_description
1 polymer ?
#
loop_
_entity_poly.entity_id
_entity_poly.type
_entity_poly.pdbx_seq_one_letter_code
_entity_poly.pdbx_strand_id
1 'polypeptide(L)'
;MPPDEFCARCDNSAYTNAAAAAALAGPARMSRLFRRDVTVSQKAWEDLSSQIWMPFDATEKVMLEYEGYDSGRTIKQADTILLSYPLMYTQSKEDKTRMIEKYAAVTSLNGPAMTWAMFCICAMEVDVS
;
A
#
# COMPACT_ATOMS: atom_id res chain seq x y z
N MET A 1 -9.43 -6.57 -8.34
CA MET A 1 -9.44 -5.16 -8.77
C MET A 1 -9.05 -4.34 -7.56
N PRO A 2 -7.96 -3.56 -7.65
CA PRO A 2 -7.49 -2.70 -6.59
C PRO A 2 -8.22 -1.33 -6.65
N PRO A 3 -7.89 -0.36 -5.77
CA PRO A 3 -8.45 0.98 -5.84
C PRO A 3 -8.34 1.63 -7.21
N ASP A 4 -7.22 1.56 -7.93
CA ASP A 4 -7.19 2.03 -9.32
C ASP A 4 -8.01 1.12 -10.25
N GLU A 5 -9.19 1.61 -10.63
CA GLU A 5 -10.10 0.88 -11.52
C GLU A 5 -9.65 0.88 -12.99
N PHE A 6 -8.63 1.67 -13.37
CA PHE A 6 -8.00 1.52 -14.70
C PHE A 6 -7.21 0.22 -14.81
N CYS A 7 -6.99 -0.48 -13.69
CA CYS A 7 -6.41 -1.80 -13.64
C CYS A 7 -7.42 -2.87 -13.17
N ALA A 8 -8.28 -3.33 -14.08
CA ALA A 8 -9.32 -4.31 -13.74
C ALA A 8 -8.79 -5.72 -13.40
N ARG A 9 -7.68 -6.14 -14.04
CA ARG A 9 -7.04 -7.45 -13.86
C ARG A 9 -5.53 -7.29 -13.76
N CYS A 10 -5.05 -7.06 -12.55
CA CYS A 10 -3.63 -7.14 -12.22
C CYS A 10 -3.37 -8.22 -11.18
N ASP A 11 -2.16 -8.76 -11.25
CA ASP A 11 -1.61 -9.65 -10.25
C ASP A 11 -0.83 -8.84 -9.22
N ASN A 12 -0.91 -9.28 -7.96
CA ASN A 12 -0.13 -8.74 -6.85
C ASN A 12 -0.19 -7.20 -6.70
N SER A 13 -1.41 -6.64 -6.73
CA SER A 13 -1.62 -5.23 -6.34
C SER A 13 -1.03 -4.97 -4.96
N ALA A 14 -0.19 -3.95 -4.85
CA ALA A 14 0.46 -3.60 -3.59
C ALA A 14 -0.58 -3.28 -2.51
N TYR A 15 -1.59 -2.46 -2.81
CA TYR A 15 -2.66 -2.15 -1.87
C TYR A 15 -3.40 -3.41 -1.41
N THR A 16 -3.80 -4.27 -2.35
CA THR A 16 -4.57 -5.48 -2.05
C THR A 16 -3.76 -6.43 -1.18
N ASN A 17 -2.50 -6.65 -1.53
CA ASN A 17 -1.58 -7.54 -0.79
C ASN A 17 -1.28 -6.99 0.61
N ALA A 18 -1.03 -5.69 0.76
CA ALA A 18 -0.82 -5.06 2.06
C ALA A 18 -2.06 -5.15 2.96
N ALA A 19 -3.25 -4.87 2.42
CA ALA A 19 -4.50 -5.00 3.17
C ALA A 19 -4.75 -6.45 3.60
N ALA A 20 -4.51 -7.43 2.73
CA ALA A 20 -4.61 -8.85 3.06
C ALA A 20 -3.61 -9.27 4.15
N ALA A 21 -2.35 -8.82 4.06
CA ALA A 21 -1.34 -9.07 5.08
C ALA A 21 -1.74 -8.48 6.44
N ALA A 22 -2.25 -7.24 6.46
CA ALA A 22 -2.74 -6.61 7.68
C ALA A 22 -3.90 -7.39 8.29
N ALA A 23 -4.85 -7.85 7.46
CA ALA A 23 -5.99 -8.64 7.92
C ALA A 23 -5.56 -10.00 8.51
N LEU A 24 -4.61 -10.69 7.89
CA LEU A 24 -4.07 -11.97 8.38
C LEU A 24 -3.32 -11.80 9.71
N ALA A 25 -2.51 -10.73 9.84
CA ALA A 25 -1.76 -10.47 11.06
C ALA A 25 -2.64 -9.94 12.21
N GLY A 26 -3.76 -9.29 11.88
CA GLY A 26 -4.64 -8.59 12.82
C GLY A 26 -5.02 -9.40 14.05
N PRO A 27 -5.55 -10.63 13.92
CA PRO A 27 -5.95 -11.45 15.08
C PRO A 27 -4.82 -11.72 16.09
N ALA A 28 -3.61 -12.03 15.61
CA ALA A 28 -2.45 -12.25 16.48
C ALA A 28 -2.00 -10.96 17.17
N ARG A 29 -1.94 -9.85 16.42
CA ARG A 29 -1.60 -8.52 16.95
C ARG A 29 -2.60 -8.06 18.02
N MET A 30 -3.89 -8.24 17.78
CA MET A 30 -4.94 -7.88 18.74
C MET A 30 -4.90 -8.74 19.99
N SER A 31 -4.61 -10.05 19.86
CA SER A 31 -4.45 -10.93 21.02
C SER A 31 -3.30 -10.45 21.92
N ARG A 32 -2.14 -10.11 21.32
CA ARG A 32 -1.01 -9.53 22.08
C ARG A 32 -1.34 -8.18 22.71
N LEU A 33 -2.04 -7.30 21.99
CA LEU A 33 -2.46 -5.98 22.51
C LEU A 33 -3.32 -6.10 23.77
N PHE A 34 -4.25 -7.06 23.79
CA PHE A 34 -5.12 -7.33 24.94
C PHE A 34 -4.54 -8.34 25.95
N ARG A 35 -3.26 -8.69 25.84
CA ARG A 35 -2.56 -9.64 26.73
C ARG A 35 -3.25 -11.01 26.80
N ARG A 36 -3.78 -11.48 25.67
CA ARG A 36 -4.33 -12.83 25.49
C ARG A 36 -3.31 -13.72 24.78
N ASP A 37 -3.45 -15.03 24.98
CA ASP A 37 -2.64 -16.02 24.27
C ASP A 37 -2.92 -15.99 22.77
N VAL A 38 -1.84 -16.13 21.98
CA VAL A 38 -1.93 -16.27 20.53
C VAL A 38 -2.14 -17.75 20.21
N THR A 39 -3.26 -18.07 19.59
CA THR A 39 -3.56 -19.44 19.16
C THR A 39 -2.65 -19.89 18.01
N VAL A 40 -2.54 -21.21 17.82
CA VAL A 40 -1.75 -21.80 16.72
C VAL A 40 -2.22 -21.28 15.34
N SER A 41 -3.54 -21.17 15.12
CA SER A 41 -4.09 -20.65 13.86
C SER A 41 -3.77 -19.17 13.63
N GLN A 42 -3.90 -18.34 14.67
CA GLN A 42 -3.53 -16.92 14.58
C GLN A 42 -2.04 -16.74 14.28
N LYS A 43 -1.18 -17.57 14.89
CA LYS A 43 0.25 -17.55 14.60
C LYS A 43 0.54 -17.96 13.16
N ALA A 44 -0.12 -19.02 12.66
CA ALA A 44 0.02 -19.44 11.27
C ALA A 44 -0.43 -18.36 10.26
N TRP A 45 -1.52 -17.64 10.54
CA TRP A 45 -1.96 -16.51 9.69
C TRP A 45 -0.99 -15.34 9.73
N GLU A 46 -0.45 -15.00 10.91
CA GLU A 46 0.58 -13.99 11.03
C GLU A 46 1.86 -14.37 10.27
N ASP A 47 2.27 -15.63 10.34
CA ASP A 47 3.44 -16.13 9.61
C ASP A 47 3.20 -16.16 8.09
N LEU A 48 1.95 -16.38 7.65
CA LEU A 48 1.58 -16.22 6.24
C LEU A 48 1.59 -14.74 5.81
N SER A 49 1.16 -13.83 6.68
CA SER A 49 1.08 -12.39 6.37
C SER A 49 2.44 -11.79 5.98
N SER A 50 3.53 -12.29 6.57
CA SER A 50 4.90 -11.83 6.29
C SER A 50 5.49 -12.44 5.02
N GLN A 51 4.82 -13.43 4.42
CA GLN A 51 5.26 -14.11 3.19
C GLN A 51 4.54 -13.58 1.94
N ILE A 52 3.55 -12.70 2.09
CA ILE A 52 2.86 -12.08 0.97
C ILE A 52 3.87 -11.20 0.20
N TRP A 53 4.04 -11.50 -1.08
CA TRP A 53 4.94 -10.77 -1.96
C TRP A 53 4.41 -9.37 -2.25
N MET A 54 5.32 -8.41 -2.36
CA MET A 54 5.02 -7.00 -2.63
C MET A 54 5.82 -6.52 -3.85
N PRO A 55 5.22 -5.76 -4.78
CA PRO A 55 5.85 -5.32 -6.02
C PRO A 55 6.79 -4.11 -5.79
N PHE A 56 7.83 -4.27 -4.98
CA PHE A 56 8.81 -3.22 -4.73
C PHE A 56 9.93 -3.24 -5.78
N ASP A 57 10.10 -2.12 -6.49
CA ASP A 57 11.23 -1.93 -7.41
C ASP A 57 12.46 -1.48 -6.62
N ALA A 58 13.45 -2.37 -6.50
CA ALA A 58 14.69 -2.09 -5.79
C ALA A 58 15.62 -1.10 -6.53
N THR A 59 15.45 -0.94 -7.84
CA THR A 59 16.27 -0.03 -8.67
C THR A 59 15.78 1.40 -8.51
N GLU A 60 14.47 1.61 -8.69
CA GLU A 60 13.83 2.92 -8.52
C GLU A 60 13.52 3.25 -7.04
N LYS A 61 13.62 2.26 -6.14
CA LYS A 61 13.27 2.34 -4.72
C LYS A 61 11.85 2.85 -4.51
N VAL A 62 10.91 2.23 -5.20
CA VAL A 62 9.50 2.63 -5.17
C VAL A 62 8.59 1.41 -5.18
N MET A 63 7.48 1.49 -4.45
CA MET A 63 6.43 0.47 -4.53
C MET A 63 5.66 0.64 -5.83
N LEU A 64 5.67 -0.37 -6.69
CA LEU A 64 4.84 -0.41 -7.89
C LEU A 64 3.38 -0.70 -7.51
N GLU A 65 2.44 -0.31 -8.35
CA GLU A 65 1.01 -0.50 -8.08
C GLU A 65 0.60 -1.96 -8.10
N TYR A 66 1.20 -2.72 -9.01
CA TYR A 66 0.99 -4.15 -9.19
C TYR A 66 2.19 -4.77 -9.91
N GLU A 67 2.22 -6.10 -10.00
CA GLU A 67 3.29 -6.81 -10.71
C GLU A 67 3.33 -6.48 -12.21
N GLY A 68 4.49 -6.04 -12.70
CA GLY A 68 4.64 -5.64 -14.10
C GLY A 68 3.98 -4.29 -14.44
N TYR A 69 3.76 -3.43 -13.44
CA TYR A 69 3.30 -2.06 -13.67
C TYR A 69 4.20 -1.32 -14.67
N ASP A 70 3.59 -0.64 -15.64
CA ASP A 70 4.28 0.18 -16.63
C ASP A 70 4.52 1.59 -16.08
N SER A 71 5.78 1.93 -15.83
CA SER A 71 6.19 3.24 -15.30
C SER A 71 5.74 4.37 -16.22
N GLY A 72 4.74 5.15 -15.78
CA GLY A 72 4.18 6.25 -16.55
C GLY A 72 2.71 6.06 -16.94
N ARG A 73 2.16 4.85 -16.75
CA ARG A 73 0.73 4.60 -16.94
C ARG A 73 -0.11 5.54 -16.09
N THR A 74 -1.12 6.16 -16.69
CA THR A 74 -2.08 6.98 -15.96
C THR A 74 -2.94 6.12 -15.05
N ILE A 75 -3.09 6.53 -13.79
CA ILE A 75 -3.98 5.90 -12.81
C ILE A 75 -5.20 6.77 -12.55
N LYS A 76 -6.32 6.15 -12.20
CA LYS A 76 -7.61 6.83 -11.99
C LYS A 76 -7.65 7.57 -10.64
N GLN A 77 -7.10 6.95 -9.59
CA GLN A 77 -7.15 7.45 -8.21
C GLN A 77 -5.98 6.92 -7.39
N ALA A 78 -5.86 7.38 -6.14
CA ALA A 78 -4.86 6.87 -5.20
C ALA A 78 -4.99 5.35 -5.00
N ASP A 79 -3.89 4.62 -5.19
CA ASP A 79 -3.79 3.17 -4.94
C ASP A 79 -2.59 2.86 -4.04
N THR A 80 -1.36 2.92 -4.55
CA THR A 80 -0.13 2.77 -3.74
C THR A 80 -0.02 3.81 -2.64
N ILE A 81 -0.50 5.03 -2.86
CA ILE A 81 -0.58 6.08 -1.84
C ILE A 81 -1.37 5.60 -0.60
N LEU A 82 -2.37 4.74 -0.80
CA LEU A 82 -3.19 4.22 0.28
C LEU A 82 -2.42 3.24 1.20
N LEU A 83 -1.24 2.78 0.79
CA LEU A 83 -0.30 2.05 1.65
C LEU A 83 0.16 2.92 2.82
N SER A 84 0.47 4.20 2.57
CA SER A 84 0.89 5.12 3.62
C SER A 84 -0.30 5.51 4.50
N TYR A 85 -1.39 5.99 3.91
CA TYR A 85 -2.64 6.23 4.63
C TYR A 85 -3.85 5.78 3.80
N PRO A 86 -4.75 4.92 4.32
CA PRO A 86 -4.91 4.60 5.73
C PRO A 86 -4.19 3.33 6.21
N LEU A 87 -3.52 2.56 5.33
CA LEU A 87 -3.00 1.25 5.73
C LEU A 87 -1.78 1.31 6.67
N MET A 88 -1.10 2.44 6.78
CA MET A 88 0.07 2.63 7.65
C MET A 88 1.16 1.56 7.41
N TYR A 89 1.30 1.14 6.14
CA TYR A 89 2.29 0.17 5.73
C TYR A 89 3.71 0.73 5.96
N THR A 90 4.57 -0.09 6.56
CA THR A 90 5.92 0.35 6.93
C THR A 90 6.77 0.59 5.69
N GLN A 91 7.21 1.84 5.52
CA GLN A 91 8.08 2.28 4.44
C GLN A 91 9.07 3.29 5.00
N SER A 92 10.25 3.39 4.39
CA SER A 92 11.18 4.49 4.71
C SER A 92 10.58 5.83 4.28
N LYS A 93 11.04 6.92 4.90
CA LYS A 93 10.62 8.27 4.52
C LYS A 93 10.92 8.53 3.03
N GLU A 94 12.10 8.08 2.59
CA GLU A 94 12.58 8.24 1.23
C GLU A 94 11.72 7.49 0.21
N ASP A 95 11.32 6.24 0.50
CA ASP A 95 10.49 5.46 -0.41
C ASP A 95 9.07 6.04 -0.50
N LYS A 96 8.53 6.58 0.61
CA LYS A 96 7.25 7.30 0.61
C LYS A 96 7.31 8.57 -0.25
N THR A 97 8.36 9.38 -0.12
CA THR A 97 8.54 10.59 -0.94
C THR A 97 8.59 10.25 -2.43
N ARG A 98 9.41 9.25 -2.84
CA ARG A 98 9.48 8.81 -4.24
C ARG A 98 8.14 8.29 -4.76
N MET A 99 7.40 7.55 -3.93
CA MET A 99 6.07 7.06 -4.27
C MET A 99 5.09 8.21 -4.50
N ILE A 100 5.07 9.21 -3.62
CA ILE A 100 4.22 10.41 -3.76
C ILE A 100 4.55 11.12 -5.07
N GLU A 101 5.83 11.41 -5.35
CA GLU A 101 6.27 12.09 -6.57
C GLU A 101 5.89 11.30 -7.83
N LYS A 102 6.17 9.99 -7.86
CA LYS A 102 5.88 9.12 -9.00
C LYS A 102 4.39 9.08 -9.32
N TYR A 103 3.54 8.85 -8.33
CA TYR A 103 2.12 8.67 -8.58
C TYR A 103 1.35 9.99 -8.71
N ALA A 104 1.82 11.09 -8.11
CA ALA A 104 1.22 12.40 -8.33
C ALA A 104 1.36 12.84 -9.81
N ALA A 105 2.47 12.49 -10.45
CA ALA A 105 2.73 12.83 -11.85
C ALA A 105 1.84 12.09 -12.86
N VAL A 106 1.30 10.92 -12.50
CA VAL A 106 0.50 10.07 -13.40
C VAL A 106 -0.95 9.90 -12.97
N THR A 107 -1.35 10.49 -11.85
CA THR A 107 -2.74 10.45 -11.37
C THR A 107 -3.61 11.39 -12.20
N SER A 108 -4.73 10.88 -12.71
CA SER A 108 -5.69 11.67 -13.48
C SER A 108 -6.28 12.83 -12.68
N LEU A 109 -6.25 14.04 -13.26
CA LEU A 109 -6.89 15.22 -12.67
C LEU A 109 -8.42 15.10 -12.57
N ASN A 110 -9.02 14.27 -13.42
CA ASN A 110 -10.47 14.00 -13.43
C ASN A 110 -10.84 12.77 -12.58
N GLY A 111 -9.90 12.30 -11.75
CA GLY A 111 -10.12 11.21 -10.82
C GLY A 111 -11.14 11.55 -9.72
N PRO A 112 -11.66 10.55 -9.01
CA PRO A 112 -12.52 10.74 -7.84
C PRO A 112 -11.94 11.71 -6.79
N ALA A 113 -12.83 12.47 -6.15
CA ALA A 113 -12.48 13.53 -5.19
C ALA A 113 -11.68 13.05 -3.97
N MET A 114 -11.69 11.76 -3.67
CA MET A 114 -10.97 11.16 -2.54
C MET A 114 -9.44 11.12 -2.73
N THR A 115 -8.96 11.25 -3.97
CA THR A 115 -7.55 11.02 -4.33
C THR A 115 -6.59 12.00 -3.67
N TRP A 116 -6.78 13.30 -3.93
CA TRP A 116 -5.82 14.34 -3.54
C TRP A 116 -5.73 14.56 -2.03
N ALA A 117 -6.80 14.26 -1.30
CA ALA A 117 -6.77 14.27 0.16
C ALA A 117 -5.76 13.23 0.70
N MET A 118 -5.70 12.03 0.10
CA MET A 118 -4.77 10.99 0.53
C MET A 118 -3.32 11.36 0.20
N PHE A 119 -3.07 11.92 -0.99
CA PHE A 119 -1.76 12.49 -1.34
C PHE A 119 -1.33 13.58 -0.35
N CYS A 120 -2.23 14.50 0.01
CA CYS A 120 -1.94 15.58 0.95
C CYS A 120 -1.55 15.05 2.34
N ILE A 121 -2.30 14.07 2.88
CA ILE A 121 -1.98 13.43 4.16
C ILE A 121 -0.59 12.80 4.11
N CYS A 122 -0.29 12.04 3.04
CA CYS A 122 1.01 11.38 2.90
C CYS A 122 2.15 12.40 2.77
N ALA A 123 1.95 13.49 2.00
CA ALA A 123 2.95 14.55 1.84
C ALA A 123 3.25 15.27 3.17
N MET A 124 2.23 15.52 3.99
CA MET A 124 2.41 16.08 5.33
C MET A 124 3.16 15.14 6.27
N GLU A 125 3.00 13.81 6.13
CA GLU A 125 3.74 12.83 6.94
C GLU A 125 5.25 12.88 6.68
N VAL A 126 5.64 13.19 5.44
CA VAL A 126 7.05 13.18 5.02
C VAL A 126 7.70 14.57 4.94
N ASP A 127 7.06 15.62 5.47
CA ASP A 127 7.55 17.01 5.42
C ASP A 127 8.09 17.41 4.03
N VAL A 128 7.37 17.07 2.96
CA VAL A 128 7.75 17.54 1.62
C VAL A 128 7.33 19.01 1.52
N SER A 129 8.25 19.90 1.90
CA SER A 129 8.15 21.37 1.80
C SER A 129 8.88 21.90 0.59
#